data_AF-A0A1Q3N5S7-F1
#
_entry.id   AF-A0A1Q3N5S7-F1
#
_cell.length_a   1.000
_cell.length_b   1.000
_cell.length_c   1.000
_cell.angle_alpha   90.00
_cell.angle_beta   90.00
_cell.angle_gamma   90.00
#
_symmetry.space_group_name_H-M   'P 1'
#
loop_
_entity.id
_entity.type
_entity.pdbx_description
1 polymer ?
#
loop_
_entity_poly.entity_id
_entity_poly.type
_entity_poly.pdbx_seq_one_letter_code
_entity_poly.pdbx_strand_id
1 'polypeptide(L)'
;MNFKVESLPNSLQPFLEKISATILPTVTLQLSSDDALTVWQSKIGGEPYLPLDTAYPLDSNGNPLALLAQFNFAEIPSLPNFPDKGILQFYIAADDSFGMNYDNKQKQSDFRILYFEHVIDDIQQLKQDFSDIEIEEDDLDYLPFDGQYAVEFKLEQQPISIDDHGFNIGTGENDFYVAYSETLSAIGHRLGGYPYFT
;
A
#
# COMPACT_ATOMS: atom_id res chain seq x y z
N MET A 1 -1.19 9.54 -18.22
CA MET A 1 -0.18 10.22 -19.06
C MET A 1 -0.52 9.91 -20.51
N ASN A 2 -0.52 10.90 -21.40
CA ASN A 2 -0.47 10.62 -22.84
C ASN A 2 1.00 10.60 -23.24
N PHE A 3 1.60 9.42 -23.35
CA PHE A 3 2.99 9.31 -23.83
C PHE A 3 3.06 9.88 -25.24
N LYS A 4 3.91 10.89 -25.43
CA LYS A 4 4.27 11.38 -26.76
C LYS A 4 5.58 10.70 -27.16
N VAL A 5 5.75 10.40 -28.45
CA VAL A 5 7.02 9.84 -28.97
C VAL A 5 8.22 10.67 -28.51
N GLU A 6 8.06 11.99 -28.51
CA GLU A 6 9.08 12.98 -28.16
C GLU A 6 9.50 12.94 -26.67
N SER A 7 8.72 12.33 -25.79
CA SER A 7 9.04 12.21 -24.36
C SER A 7 9.77 10.90 -24.01
N LEU A 8 10.00 10.02 -24.98
CA LEU A 8 10.68 8.74 -24.77
C LEU A 8 12.11 8.74 -25.35
N PRO A 9 13.08 8.12 -24.66
CA PRO A 9 14.39 7.83 -25.23
C PRO A 9 14.29 7.09 -26.58
N ASN A 10 15.26 7.31 -27.48
CA ASN A 10 15.28 6.70 -28.81
C ASN A 10 15.17 5.16 -28.78
N SER A 11 15.70 4.50 -27.75
CA SER A 11 15.60 3.06 -27.56
C SER A 11 14.17 2.57 -27.25
N LEU A 12 13.31 3.43 -26.69
CA LEU A 12 11.93 3.09 -26.33
C LEU A 12 10.91 3.50 -27.40
N GLN A 13 11.23 4.48 -28.25
CA GLN A 13 10.31 4.99 -29.28
C GLN A 13 9.72 3.90 -30.18
N PRO A 14 10.48 2.88 -30.66
CA PRO A 14 9.91 1.79 -31.47
C PRO A 14 8.86 0.94 -30.74
N PHE A 15 8.83 1.02 -29.41
CA PHE A 15 7.94 0.24 -28.54
C PHE A 15 6.75 1.05 -28.01
N LEU A 16 6.59 2.32 -28.40
CA LEU A 16 5.56 3.21 -27.86
C LEU A 16 4.16 2.58 -27.87
N GLU A 17 3.74 1.96 -28.97
CA GLU A 17 2.41 1.34 -29.07
C GLU A 17 2.25 0.18 -28.08
N LYS A 18 3.28 -0.68 -27.95
CA LYS A 18 3.27 -1.79 -27.01
C LYS A 18 3.25 -1.30 -25.56
N ILE A 19 4.06 -0.30 -25.23
CA ILE A 19 4.09 0.31 -23.90
C ILE A 19 2.73 0.93 -23.58
N SER A 20 2.16 1.68 -24.52
CA SER A 20 0.88 2.36 -24.33
C SER A 20 -0.28 1.38 -24.14
N ALA A 21 -0.23 0.22 -24.79
CA ALA A 21 -1.23 -0.84 -24.63
C ALA A 21 -1.21 -1.49 -23.23
N THR A 22 -0.16 -1.28 -22.44
CA THR A 22 -0.04 -1.80 -21.07
C THR A 22 -0.42 -0.79 -20.00
N ILE A 23 -0.91 0.40 -20.34
CA ILE A 23 -1.16 1.41 -19.31
C ILE A 23 -2.35 1.01 -18.43
N LEU A 24 -2.13 0.98 -17.12
CA LEU A 24 -3.17 0.84 -16.11
C LEU A 24 -3.25 2.10 -15.22
N PRO A 25 -4.45 2.43 -14.69
CA PRO A 25 -4.56 3.43 -13.64
C PRO A 25 -3.93 2.90 -12.35
N THR A 26 -3.26 3.80 -11.62
CA THR A 26 -2.67 3.54 -10.31
C THR A 26 -2.86 4.77 -9.43
N VAL A 27 -2.83 4.63 -8.12
CA VAL A 27 -2.82 5.76 -7.19
C VAL A 27 -1.47 5.78 -6.48
N THR A 28 -0.72 6.87 -6.60
CA THR A 28 0.50 7.09 -5.81
C THR A 28 0.17 7.65 -4.44
N LEU A 29 0.99 7.28 -3.47
CA LEU A 29 0.88 7.72 -2.08
C LEU A 29 2.08 8.62 -1.76
N GLN A 30 1.79 9.83 -1.31
CA GLN A 30 2.78 10.70 -0.69
C GLN A 30 2.52 10.74 0.81
N LEU A 31 3.57 10.53 1.60
CA LEU A 31 3.48 10.43 3.04
C LEU A 31 4.04 11.68 3.70
N SER A 32 3.37 12.15 4.75
CA SER A 32 3.82 13.24 5.60
C SER A 32 3.46 12.94 7.04
N SER A 33 4.39 13.16 7.98
CA SER A 33 4.13 12.97 9.40
C SER A 33 2.99 13.88 9.88
N ASP A 34 2.05 13.32 10.63
CA ASP A 34 0.91 14.05 11.19
C ASP A 34 0.37 13.33 12.44
N ASP A 35 0.59 13.91 13.62
CA ASP A 35 0.15 13.31 14.88
C ASP A 35 -1.34 13.54 15.20
N ALA A 36 -2.05 14.33 14.39
CA ALA A 36 -3.43 14.75 14.65
C ALA A 36 -4.46 14.06 13.76
N LEU A 37 -4.12 12.92 13.15
CA LEU A 37 -5.03 12.17 12.28
C LEU A 37 -6.18 11.53 13.05
N THR A 38 -7.39 11.72 12.55
CA THR A 38 -8.57 11.05 13.06
C THR A 38 -8.57 9.57 12.70
N VAL A 39 -9.39 8.78 13.41
CA VAL A 39 -9.45 7.32 13.20
C VAL A 39 -9.98 6.92 11.84
N TRP A 40 -10.74 7.76 11.12
CA TRP A 40 -11.30 7.43 9.81
C TRP A 40 -10.36 7.68 8.63
N GLN A 41 -9.30 8.44 8.83
CA GLN A 41 -8.42 8.87 7.74
C GLN A 41 -7.50 7.74 7.29
N SER A 42 -7.14 7.75 6.01
CA SER A 42 -6.07 6.90 5.51
C SER A 42 -4.75 7.31 6.16
N LYS A 43 -3.98 6.33 6.63
CA LYS A 43 -2.74 6.55 7.38
C LYS A 43 -1.79 5.36 7.28
N ILE A 44 -0.52 5.62 7.52
CA ILE A 44 0.51 4.60 7.84
C ILE A 44 0.81 4.72 9.33
N GLY A 45 0.86 3.61 10.05
CA GLY A 45 1.03 3.62 11.51
C GLY A 45 -0.15 4.24 12.27
N GLY A 46 0.06 4.45 13.57
CA GLY A 46 -0.89 5.13 14.46
C GLY A 46 -2.09 4.29 14.89
N GLU A 47 -3.08 4.95 15.47
CA GLU A 47 -4.28 4.30 16.00
C GLU A 47 -5.33 4.07 14.89
N PRO A 48 -5.91 2.84 14.80
CA PRO A 48 -6.85 2.46 13.76
C PRO A 48 -8.29 2.92 14.04
N TYR A 49 -9.11 2.98 12.99
CA TYR A 49 -10.55 2.83 13.11
C TYR A 49 -10.89 1.46 13.71
N LEU A 50 -11.55 1.43 14.87
CA LEU A 50 -11.97 0.16 15.49
C LEU A 50 -13.35 0.29 16.15
N PRO A 51 -14.38 -0.38 15.63
CA PRO A 51 -15.68 -0.48 16.30
C PRO A 51 -15.56 -1.15 17.67
N LEU A 52 -16.35 -0.72 18.65
CA LEU A 52 -16.29 -1.25 20.02
C LEU A 52 -16.62 -2.76 20.14
N ASP A 53 -17.33 -3.31 19.17
CA ASP A 53 -17.67 -4.74 19.10
C ASP A 53 -16.61 -5.59 18.37
N THR A 54 -15.54 -4.95 17.89
CA THR A 54 -14.46 -5.62 17.16
C THR A 54 -13.25 -5.81 18.07
N ALA A 55 -12.78 -7.06 18.17
CA ALA A 55 -11.56 -7.38 18.90
C ALA A 55 -10.33 -6.85 18.17
N TYR A 56 -9.37 -6.30 18.92
CA TYR A 56 -8.09 -5.86 18.37
C TYR A 56 -7.29 -7.05 17.80
N PRO A 57 -6.62 -6.92 16.64
CA PRO A 57 -5.81 -8.01 16.07
C PRO A 57 -4.61 -8.40 16.92
N LEU A 58 -4.51 -9.69 17.25
CA LEU A 58 -3.39 -10.29 17.97
C LEU A 58 -2.65 -11.30 17.07
N ASP A 59 -1.36 -11.49 17.34
CA ASP A 59 -0.50 -12.52 16.77
C ASP A 59 -0.82 -13.94 17.34
N SER A 60 -0.05 -14.94 16.94
CA SER A 60 -0.23 -16.31 17.43
C SER A 60 0.14 -16.54 18.90
N ASN A 61 0.88 -15.62 19.52
CA ASN A 61 1.26 -15.63 20.93
C ASN A 61 0.30 -14.82 21.82
N GLY A 62 -0.62 -14.05 21.21
CA GLY A 62 -1.56 -13.18 21.90
C GLY A 62 -1.06 -11.74 22.08
N ASN A 63 0.05 -11.37 21.44
CA ASN A 63 0.58 -10.01 21.45
C ASN A 63 -0.16 -9.13 20.42
N PRO A 64 -0.34 -7.83 20.68
CA PRO A 64 -0.97 -6.94 19.73
C PRO A 64 -0.17 -6.77 18.43
N LEU A 65 -0.87 -6.74 17.30
CA LEU A 65 -0.26 -6.40 16.01
C LEU A 65 -0.23 -4.88 15.79
N ALA A 66 0.83 -4.38 15.16
CA ALA A 66 0.94 -2.98 14.75
C ALA A 66 0.07 -2.70 13.53
N LEU A 67 -0.63 -1.55 13.50
CA LEU A 67 -1.26 -1.07 12.27
C LEU A 67 -0.18 -0.62 11.28
N LEU A 68 0.01 -1.36 10.20
CA LEU A 68 0.90 -0.97 9.11
C LEU A 68 0.27 0.15 8.29
N ALA A 69 -0.96 -0.07 7.83
CA ALA A 69 -1.64 0.87 6.96
C ALA A 69 -3.16 0.76 7.12
N GLN A 70 -3.82 1.91 6.97
CA GLN A 70 -5.26 2.05 6.87
C GLN A 70 -5.60 2.86 5.63
N PHE A 71 -6.58 2.40 4.86
CA PHE A 71 -7.06 3.04 3.65
C PHE A 71 -8.57 3.20 3.71
N ASN A 72 -9.03 4.44 3.77
CA ASN A 72 -10.42 4.78 3.61
C ASN A 72 -10.71 5.00 2.12
N PHE A 73 -11.47 4.09 1.51
CA PHE A 73 -11.75 4.15 0.09
C PHE A 73 -12.53 5.40 -0.34
N ALA A 74 -13.19 6.09 0.59
CA ALA A 74 -13.82 7.38 0.30
C ALA A 74 -12.80 8.51 -0.01
N GLU A 75 -11.53 8.35 0.40
CA GLU A 75 -10.45 9.31 0.17
C GLU A 75 -9.61 8.97 -1.08
N ILE A 76 -9.73 7.75 -1.59
CA ILE A 76 -8.92 7.23 -2.67
C ILE A 76 -9.61 7.51 -4.01
N PRO A 77 -8.92 8.08 -5.01
CA PRO A 77 -9.45 8.19 -6.35
C PRO A 77 -9.91 6.82 -6.90
N SER A 78 -11.08 6.75 -7.50
CA SER A 78 -11.65 5.49 -7.98
C SER A 78 -10.68 4.69 -8.87
N LEU A 79 -10.47 3.44 -8.50
CA LEU A 79 -9.63 2.48 -9.22
C LEU A 79 -10.48 1.28 -9.70
N PRO A 80 -10.17 0.69 -10.87
CA PRO A 80 -10.86 -0.51 -11.33
C PRO A 80 -10.73 -1.65 -10.31
N ASN A 81 -11.85 -2.30 -9.98
CA ASN A 81 -11.95 -3.41 -9.04
C ASN A 81 -11.64 -3.07 -7.57
N PHE A 82 -11.57 -1.77 -7.22
CA PHE A 82 -11.48 -1.32 -5.83
C PHE A 82 -12.88 -1.00 -5.30
N PRO A 83 -13.15 -1.16 -4.00
CA PRO A 83 -14.36 -0.62 -3.38
C PRO A 83 -14.40 0.91 -3.46
N ASP A 84 -15.60 1.49 -3.53
CA ASP A 84 -15.79 2.95 -3.50
C ASP A 84 -15.91 3.52 -2.07
N LYS A 85 -16.01 2.65 -1.06
CA LYS A 85 -16.23 3.00 0.34
C LYS A 85 -15.68 1.91 1.25
N GLY A 86 -15.66 2.19 2.55
CA GLY A 86 -15.16 1.27 3.56
C GLY A 86 -13.70 1.54 3.91
N ILE A 87 -13.26 0.95 5.01
CA ILE A 87 -11.90 1.08 5.53
C ILE A 87 -11.21 -0.27 5.47
N LEU A 88 -10.09 -0.34 4.75
CA LEU A 88 -9.19 -1.50 4.69
C LEU A 88 -7.99 -1.25 5.60
N GLN A 89 -7.62 -2.24 6.40
CA GLN A 89 -6.49 -2.17 7.32
C GLN A 89 -5.58 -3.37 7.17
N PHE A 90 -4.29 -3.11 7.35
CA PHE A 90 -3.22 -4.10 7.39
C PHE A 90 -2.50 -3.99 8.72
N TYR A 91 -2.38 -5.13 9.40
CA TYR A 91 -1.69 -5.27 10.67
C TYR A 91 -0.55 -6.28 10.54
N ILE A 92 0.58 -6.01 11.19
CA ILE A 92 1.79 -6.84 11.15
C ILE A 92 2.35 -7.05 12.56
N ALA A 93 3.04 -8.17 12.78
CA ALA A 93 3.84 -8.36 13.98
C ALA A 93 5.06 -7.44 13.93
N ALA A 94 5.48 -6.97 15.10
CA ALA A 94 6.70 -6.20 15.29
C ALA A 94 7.90 -7.15 15.43
N ASP A 95 8.15 -7.96 14.39
CA ASP A 95 9.25 -8.92 14.32
C ASP A 95 10.08 -8.72 13.05
N ASP A 96 11.18 -9.46 12.96
CA ASP A 96 12.14 -9.44 11.84
C ASP A 96 11.55 -9.92 10.50
N SER A 97 10.36 -10.52 10.50
CA SER A 97 9.65 -10.99 9.29
C SER A 97 8.34 -10.24 9.03
N PHE A 98 8.02 -9.21 9.81
CA PHE A 98 6.75 -8.48 9.77
C PHE A 98 5.51 -9.41 9.81
N GLY A 99 5.60 -10.50 10.57
CA GLY A 99 4.53 -11.49 10.69
C GLY A 99 4.37 -12.42 9.47
N MET A 100 5.36 -12.48 8.57
CA MET A 100 5.31 -13.34 7.39
C MET A 100 5.31 -14.82 7.77
N ASN A 101 4.29 -15.55 7.30
CA ASN A 101 4.26 -16.99 7.39
C ASN A 101 4.92 -17.63 6.14
N TYR A 102 6.14 -18.15 6.30
CA TYR A 102 6.93 -18.73 5.19
C TYR A 102 6.31 -20.01 4.59
N ASP A 103 5.60 -20.80 5.39
CA ASP A 103 4.95 -22.03 4.93
C ASP A 103 3.65 -21.76 4.18
N ASN A 104 2.87 -20.79 4.66
CA ASN A 104 1.61 -20.37 4.05
C ASN A 104 1.41 -18.85 4.15
N LYS A 105 1.83 -18.15 3.10
CA LYS A 105 1.77 -16.68 2.98
C LYS A 105 0.36 -16.07 3.07
N GLN A 106 -0.71 -16.88 3.00
CA GLN A 106 -2.10 -16.41 3.16
C GLN A 106 -2.65 -16.64 4.58
N LYS A 107 -1.91 -17.36 5.44
CA LYS A 107 -2.33 -17.64 6.80
C LYS A 107 -2.05 -16.42 7.69
N GLN A 108 -3.12 -15.74 8.09
CA GLN A 108 -3.12 -14.55 8.93
C GLN A 108 -2.89 -14.88 10.42
N SER A 109 -1.80 -15.59 10.74
CA SER A 109 -1.42 -15.91 12.13
C SER A 109 -0.82 -14.69 12.83
N ASP A 110 0.17 -14.07 12.19
CA ASP A 110 1.01 -13.01 12.77
C ASP A 110 0.92 -11.72 11.94
N PHE A 111 0.00 -11.69 10.99
CA PHE A 111 -0.50 -10.49 10.33
C PHE A 111 -2.03 -10.57 10.26
N ARG A 112 -2.69 -9.44 10.04
CA ARG A 112 -4.16 -9.41 9.87
C ARG A 112 -4.58 -8.37 8.84
N ILE A 113 -5.58 -8.73 8.04
CA ILE A 113 -6.24 -7.82 7.11
C ILE A 113 -7.70 -7.72 7.54
N LEU A 114 -8.15 -6.51 7.85
CA LEU A 114 -9.54 -6.22 8.18
C LEU A 114 -10.13 -5.29 7.14
N TYR A 115 -11.37 -5.55 6.73
CA TYR A 115 -12.13 -4.66 5.86
C TYR A 115 -13.49 -4.37 6.49
N PHE A 116 -13.73 -3.10 6.77
CA PHE A 116 -15.00 -2.59 7.28
C PHE A 116 -15.77 -1.94 6.15
N GLU A 117 -16.71 -2.68 5.56
CA GLU A 117 -17.53 -2.18 4.45
C GLU A 117 -18.43 -1.00 4.86
N HIS A 118 -18.91 -1.02 6.10
CA HIS A 118 -19.77 0.01 6.68
C HIS A 118 -18.99 0.80 7.73
N VAL A 119 -18.67 2.04 7.40
CA VAL A 119 -17.97 2.96 8.30
C VAL A 119 -18.97 3.61 9.25
N ILE A 120 -18.66 3.55 10.56
CA ILE A 120 -19.45 4.18 11.62
C ILE A 120 -18.93 5.60 11.81
N ASP A 121 -19.80 6.61 11.60
CA ASP A 121 -19.43 8.02 11.76
C ASP A 121 -19.44 8.49 13.24
N ASP A 122 -20.15 7.78 14.11
CA ASP A 122 -20.28 8.13 15.52
C ASP A 122 -19.06 7.66 16.33
N ILE A 123 -18.22 8.62 16.73
CA ILE A 123 -17.00 8.36 17.52
C ILE A 123 -17.27 7.61 18.83
N GLN A 124 -18.47 7.74 19.42
CA GLN A 124 -18.82 7.07 20.67
C GLN A 124 -19.01 5.56 20.50
N GLN A 125 -19.13 5.08 19.25
CA GLN A 125 -19.21 3.66 18.91
C GLN A 125 -17.85 3.09 18.47
N LEU A 126 -16.78 3.89 18.57
CA LEU A 126 -15.42 3.50 18.24
C LEU A 126 -14.56 3.49 19.50
N LYS A 127 -13.54 2.62 19.52
CA LYS A 127 -12.49 2.67 20.54
C LYS A 127 -11.71 3.98 20.38
N GLN A 128 -11.49 4.68 21.49
CA GLN A 128 -10.81 5.98 21.54
C GLN A 128 -9.56 5.96 22.44
N ASP A 129 -9.40 4.92 23.23
CA ASP A 129 -8.27 4.74 24.14
C ASP A 129 -7.61 3.41 23.78
N PHE A 130 -6.38 3.47 23.31
CA PHE A 130 -5.54 2.34 22.93
C PHE A 130 -4.39 2.12 23.90
N SER A 131 -4.41 2.73 25.09
CA SER A 131 -3.36 2.57 26.11
C SER A 131 -3.22 1.13 26.63
N ASP A 132 -4.21 0.27 26.41
CA ASP A 132 -4.16 -1.17 26.67
C ASP A 132 -3.48 -1.99 25.55
N ILE A 133 -3.21 -1.36 24.41
CA ILE A 133 -2.56 -1.94 23.25
C ILE A 133 -1.11 -1.46 23.22
N GLU A 134 -0.25 -2.18 23.92
CA GLU A 134 1.18 -1.90 23.96
C GLU A 134 1.95 -2.95 23.16
N ILE A 135 2.81 -2.47 22.26
CA ILE A 135 3.86 -3.26 21.62
C ILE A 135 5.11 -3.03 22.46
N GLU A 136 5.89 -4.08 22.73
CA GLU A 136 7.10 -3.98 23.54
C GLU A 136 8.07 -2.95 22.94
N GLU A 137 8.68 -2.09 23.76
CA GLU A 137 9.57 -1.01 23.28
C GLU A 137 10.73 -1.56 22.43
N ASP A 138 11.29 -2.71 22.83
CA ASP A 138 12.37 -3.38 22.11
C ASP A 138 11.93 -3.90 20.72
N ASP A 139 10.62 -4.10 20.52
CA ASP A 139 10.06 -4.59 19.25
C ASP A 139 9.72 -3.46 18.28
N LEU A 140 9.55 -2.22 18.77
CA LEU A 140 9.23 -1.06 17.92
C LEU A 140 10.30 -0.80 16.87
N ASP A 141 11.56 -1.12 17.16
CA ASP A 141 12.70 -1.00 16.22
C ASP A 141 12.57 -1.94 15.01
N TYR A 142 11.74 -2.99 15.07
CA TYR A 142 11.43 -3.81 13.90
C TYR A 142 10.42 -3.16 12.97
N LEU A 143 9.61 -2.21 13.42
CA LEU A 143 8.57 -1.66 12.55
C LEU A 143 9.15 -0.83 11.40
N PRO A 144 8.55 -0.88 10.19
CA PRO A 144 9.03 -0.13 9.04
C PRO A 144 8.67 1.38 9.10
N PHE A 145 8.24 1.87 10.26
CA PHE A 145 7.84 3.23 10.55
C PHE A 145 8.02 3.51 12.04
N ASP A 146 8.19 4.77 12.40
CA ASP A 146 8.48 5.26 13.75
C ASP A 146 7.40 6.21 14.30
N GLY A 147 6.26 6.30 13.63
CA GLY A 147 5.17 7.21 13.97
C GLY A 147 3.93 6.99 13.10
N GLN A 148 3.07 8.00 12.99
CA GLN A 148 1.96 7.98 12.04
C GLN A 148 2.13 9.03 10.93
N TYR A 149 1.61 8.68 9.75
CA TYR A 149 1.77 9.47 8.54
C TYR A 149 0.45 9.60 7.80
N ALA A 150 0.10 10.84 7.44
CA ALA A 150 -0.99 11.16 6.54
C ALA A 150 -0.65 10.69 5.12
N VAL A 151 -1.69 10.31 4.36
CA VAL A 151 -1.54 9.87 2.97
C VAL A 151 -2.22 10.84 2.03
N GLU A 152 -1.44 11.44 1.12
CA GLU A 152 -1.99 12.14 -0.04
C GLU A 152 -2.04 11.20 -1.25
N PHE A 153 -3.23 11.06 -1.83
CA PHE A 153 -3.47 10.20 -2.99
C PHE A 153 -3.45 10.98 -4.29
N LYS A 154 -2.76 10.45 -5.30
CA LYS A 154 -2.76 11.02 -6.64
C LYS A 154 -3.01 9.94 -7.70
N LEU A 155 -4.10 10.10 -8.45
CA LEU A 155 -4.41 9.23 -9.58
C LEU A 155 -3.41 9.47 -10.71
N GLU A 156 -2.74 8.39 -11.11
CA GLU A 156 -1.76 8.37 -12.17
C GLU A 156 -2.02 7.21 -13.14
N GLN A 157 -1.17 7.09 -14.14
CA GLN A 157 -1.18 6.01 -15.11
C GLN A 157 0.22 5.40 -15.15
N GLN A 158 0.29 4.08 -15.15
CA GLN A 158 1.52 3.33 -15.06
C GLN A 158 1.59 2.33 -16.23
N PRO A 159 2.66 2.35 -17.04
CA PRO A 159 2.93 1.25 -17.96
C PRO A 159 3.43 0.02 -17.19
N ILE A 160 3.45 -1.14 -17.84
CA ILE A 160 3.92 -2.37 -17.21
C ILE A 160 5.35 -2.24 -16.63
N SER A 161 5.55 -2.76 -15.42
CA SER A 161 6.87 -2.84 -14.79
C SER A 161 7.72 -3.92 -15.45
N ILE A 162 9.03 -3.74 -15.53
CA ILE A 162 9.97 -4.79 -15.99
C ILE A 162 9.98 -6.01 -15.06
N ASP A 163 9.57 -5.82 -13.80
CA ASP A 163 9.48 -6.87 -12.78
C ASP A 163 8.13 -7.61 -12.80
N ASP A 164 7.18 -7.14 -13.63
CA ASP A 164 5.89 -7.81 -13.78
C ASP A 164 6.04 -9.10 -14.60
N HIS A 165 5.40 -10.17 -14.15
CA HIS A 165 5.43 -11.47 -14.85
C HIS A 165 4.90 -11.39 -16.30
N GLY A 166 4.00 -10.44 -16.59
CA GLY A 166 3.46 -10.21 -17.92
C GLY A 166 4.35 -9.37 -18.84
N PHE A 167 5.51 -8.87 -18.37
CA PHE A 167 6.39 -8.01 -19.16
C PHE A 167 6.97 -8.75 -20.38
N ASN A 168 6.66 -8.26 -21.59
CA ASN A 168 7.08 -8.88 -22.84
C ASN A 168 7.47 -7.87 -23.94
N ILE A 169 7.95 -6.70 -23.52
CA ILE A 169 8.37 -5.60 -24.39
C ILE A 169 9.90 -5.53 -24.45
N GLY A 170 10.47 -5.23 -25.62
CA GLY A 170 11.91 -4.98 -25.78
C GLY A 170 12.60 -5.92 -26.76
N THR A 171 13.93 -5.77 -26.87
CA THR A 171 14.80 -6.47 -27.82
C THR A 171 15.74 -7.50 -27.19
N GLY A 172 15.76 -7.61 -25.85
CA GLY A 172 16.80 -8.36 -25.13
C GLY A 172 18.12 -7.58 -24.96
N GLU A 173 18.22 -6.37 -25.52
CA GLU A 173 19.40 -5.51 -25.40
C GLU A 173 19.37 -4.73 -24.07
N ASN A 174 20.52 -4.66 -23.40
CA ASN A 174 20.64 -4.01 -22.09
C ASN A 174 20.21 -2.54 -22.12
N ASP A 175 20.54 -1.81 -23.19
CA ASP A 175 20.23 -0.39 -23.35
C ASP A 175 18.71 -0.10 -23.34
N PHE A 176 17.89 -1.04 -23.82
CA PHE A 176 16.43 -0.93 -23.71
C PHE A 176 15.99 -0.99 -22.25
N TYR A 177 16.43 -2.00 -21.50
CA TYR A 177 15.99 -2.23 -20.12
C TYR A 177 16.46 -1.12 -19.17
N VAL A 178 17.68 -0.60 -19.37
CA VAL A 178 18.18 0.57 -18.63
C VAL A 178 17.31 1.80 -18.92
N ALA A 179 17.09 2.13 -20.18
CA ALA A 179 16.25 3.28 -20.53
C ALA A 179 14.80 3.12 -20.03
N TYR A 180 14.27 1.89 -20.07
CA TYR A 180 12.93 1.59 -19.59
C TYR A 180 12.82 1.79 -18.08
N SER A 181 13.72 1.22 -17.29
CA SER A 181 13.67 1.31 -15.82
C SER A 181 13.87 2.74 -15.33
N GLU A 182 14.72 3.53 -16.00
CA GLU A 182 14.95 4.95 -15.67
C GLU A 182 13.76 5.85 -16.04
N THR A 183 13.10 5.58 -17.18
CA THR A 183 12.04 6.45 -17.70
C THR A 183 10.67 6.09 -17.15
N LEU A 184 10.40 4.79 -16.98
CA LEU A 184 9.07 4.22 -16.70
C LEU A 184 9.08 3.40 -15.41
N SER A 185 9.82 3.89 -14.41
CA SER A 185 9.98 3.23 -13.13
C SER A 185 8.64 2.97 -12.42
N ALA A 186 8.49 1.75 -11.90
CA ALA A 186 7.37 1.36 -11.05
C ALA A 186 7.62 1.65 -9.56
N ILE A 187 8.79 2.19 -9.20
CA ILE A 187 9.19 2.45 -7.80
C ILE A 187 8.20 3.39 -7.11
N GLY A 188 8.01 3.15 -5.80
CA GLY A 188 7.25 4.00 -4.87
C GLY A 188 6.05 3.32 -4.23
N HIS A 189 5.41 4.01 -3.28
CA HIS A 189 4.19 3.55 -2.63
C HIS A 189 2.97 3.78 -3.54
N ARG A 190 2.25 2.70 -3.88
CA ARG A 190 1.15 2.73 -4.85
C ARG A 190 0.02 1.77 -4.48
N LEU A 191 -1.19 2.08 -4.95
CA LEU A 191 -2.35 1.18 -5.00
C LEU A 191 -2.76 0.93 -6.45
N GLY A 192 -3.04 -0.33 -6.80
CA GLY A 192 -3.34 -0.73 -8.17
C GLY A 192 -2.15 -0.59 -9.12
N GLY A 193 -2.40 -0.71 -10.42
CA GLY A 193 -1.33 -0.72 -11.42
C GLY A 193 -0.48 -1.99 -11.40
N TYR A 194 0.82 -1.85 -11.62
CA TYR A 194 1.77 -2.96 -11.67
C TYR A 194 2.63 -3.03 -10.42
N PRO A 195 2.87 -4.23 -9.87
CA PRO A 195 3.69 -4.39 -8.69
C PRO A 195 5.14 -4.04 -8.99
N TYR A 196 5.82 -3.61 -7.94
CA TYR A 196 7.27 -3.49 -7.88
C TYR A 196 7.72 -4.25 -6.64
N PHE A 197 8.66 -5.17 -6.82
CA PHE A 197 9.23 -5.97 -5.74
C PHE A 197 10.73 -5.66 -5.66
N THR A 198 11.23 -5.49 -4.44
CA THR A 198 12.67 -5.28 -4.14
C THR A 198 13.35 -6.59 -3.79
#